data_AF-A0AAD9BWK9-F1
#
_entry.id   AF-A0AAD9BWK9-F1
#
_cell.length_a   1.000
_cell.length_b   1.000
_cell.length_c   1.000
_cell.angle_alpha   90.00
_cell.angle_beta   90.00
_cell.angle_gamma   90.00
#
_symmetry.space_group_name_H-M   'P 1'
#
loop_
_entity.id
_entity.type
_entity.pdbx_description
1 polymer ?
#
loop_
_entity_poly.entity_id
_entity_poly.type
_entity_poly.pdbx_seq_one_letter_code
_entity_poly.pdbx_strand_id
1 'polypeptide(L)'
;MAAPVRTLCSSVLRLSRRQFSTTCGVQGGEKWRKENGISKICLIGRSQTADQKQEREALARRIVMLSSEVDKGIETWNDKQEEAQRMEEHNKSLLLKPKGMMLIKNKSNS
;
A
#
# COMPACT_ATOMS: atom_id res chain seq x y z
N MET A 1 40.60 -42.70 -40.81
CA MET A 1 39.13 -42.60 -40.70
C MET A 1 38.78 -42.47 -39.21
N ALA A 2 38.68 -41.24 -38.71
CA ALA A 2 38.42 -40.97 -37.30
C ALA A 2 37.20 -40.06 -37.18
N ALA A 3 36.40 -40.31 -36.13
CA ALA A 3 35.08 -39.76 -35.80
C ALA A 3 33.91 -40.56 -36.43
N PRO A 4 32.86 -40.91 -35.64
CA PRO A 4 32.26 -40.02 -34.63
C PRO A 4 31.83 -40.72 -33.33
N VAL A 5 32.58 -40.54 -32.24
CA VAL A 5 32.08 -40.88 -30.87
C VAL A 5 31.68 -39.61 -30.09
N ARG A 6 31.76 -38.43 -30.71
CA ARG A 6 31.45 -37.14 -30.06
C ARG A 6 30.05 -36.58 -30.35
N THR A 7 29.22 -37.31 -31.10
CA THR A 7 27.84 -36.91 -31.43
C THR A 7 26.77 -37.53 -30.56
N LEU A 8 27.13 -38.20 -29.46
CA LEU A 8 26.14 -38.74 -28.50
C LEU A 8 26.14 -38.05 -27.13
N CYS A 9 27.15 -37.23 -26.80
CA CYS A 9 27.18 -36.50 -25.53
C CYS A 9 26.48 -35.11 -25.61
N SER A 10 26.23 -34.60 -26.82
CA SER A 10 25.67 -33.26 -27.03
C SER A 10 24.13 -33.20 -27.04
N SER A 11 23.45 -34.34 -27.17
CA SER A 11 21.99 -34.45 -27.14
C SER A 11 21.43 -34.49 -25.71
N VAL A 12 22.18 -35.06 -24.75
CA VAL A 12 21.75 -35.14 -23.34
C VAL A 12 21.88 -33.78 -22.63
N LEU A 13 22.93 -33.00 -22.93
CA LEU A 13 23.13 -31.69 -22.30
C LEU A 13 22.25 -30.56 -22.87
N ARG A 14 21.67 -30.72 -24.07
CA ARG A 14 20.71 -29.74 -24.63
C ARG A 14 19.26 -30.01 -24.25
N LEU A 15 18.89 -31.25 -23.90
CA LEU A 15 17.58 -31.54 -23.32
C LEU A 15 17.45 -31.03 -21.87
N SER A 16 18.56 -30.86 -21.16
CA SER A 16 18.59 -30.37 -19.77
C SER A 16 18.15 -28.90 -19.61
N ARG A 17 18.14 -28.10 -20.69
CA ARG A 17 17.74 -26.67 -20.64
C ARG A 17 16.28 -26.38 -20.96
N ARG A 18 15.48 -27.38 -21.33
CA ARG A 18 14.07 -27.17 -21.69
C ARG A 18 13.20 -28.33 -21.21
N GLN A 19 12.99 -28.41 -19.90
CA GLN A 19 11.73 -28.82 -19.24
C GLN A 19 12.00 -28.84 -17.73
N PHE A 20 12.21 -27.68 -17.11
CA PHE A 20 11.92 -27.53 -15.67
C PHE A 20 10.50 -26.98 -15.55
N SER A 21 9.56 -27.70 -16.16
CA SER A 21 8.13 -27.49 -16.02
C SER A 21 7.53 -28.87 -15.83
N THR A 22 6.69 -28.99 -14.80
CA THR A 22 6.21 -30.24 -14.22
C THR A 22 7.32 -30.89 -13.39
N THR A 23 7.35 -30.73 -12.06
CA THR A 23 6.40 -31.35 -11.15
C THR A 23 6.09 -30.46 -9.93
N CYS A 24 4.82 -30.51 -9.53
CA CYS A 24 4.27 -30.04 -8.25
C CYS A 24 3.97 -28.54 -8.10
N GLY A 25 2.68 -28.20 -8.15
CA GLY A 25 2.15 -27.02 -7.47
C GLY A 25 2.24 -27.19 -5.95
N VAL A 26 3.45 -27.12 -5.42
CA VAL A 26 3.69 -27.08 -3.98
C VAL A 26 3.31 -25.69 -3.50
N GLN A 27 2.40 -25.61 -2.52
CA GLN A 27 2.14 -24.40 -1.71
C GLN A 27 3.42 -23.84 -1.03
N GLY A 28 4.53 -24.59 -1.07
CA GLY A 28 5.83 -24.18 -0.56
C GLY A 28 6.44 -23.08 -1.41
N GLY A 29 6.80 -22.00 -0.73
CA GLY A 29 7.45 -20.84 -1.33
C GLY A 29 6.49 -19.71 -1.71
N GLU A 30 5.16 -19.90 -1.76
CA GLU A 30 4.24 -18.76 -1.93
C GLU A 30 4.29 -17.80 -0.75
N LYS A 31 4.26 -18.35 0.48
CA LYS A 31 4.39 -17.57 1.72
C LYS A 31 5.69 -16.78 1.73
N TRP A 32 6.82 -17.48 1.53
CA TRP A 32 8.14 -16.87 1.47
C TRP A 32 8.24 -15.82 0.33
N ARG A 33 7.67 -16.06 -0.86
CA ARG A 33 7.69 -15.08 -1.97
C ARG A 33 6.90 -13.82 -1.64
N LYS A 34 5.70 -13.95 -1.05
CA LYS A 34 4.91 -12.78 -0.61
C LYS A 34 5.63 -12.01 0.49
N GLU A 35 6.19 -12.71 1.48
CA GLU A 35 6.96 -12.12 2.58
C GLU A 35 8.20 -11.37 2.09
N ASN A 36 8.82 -11.84 1.00
CA ASN A 36 9.99 -11.20 0.39
C ASN A 36 9.63 -10.27 -0.79
N GLY A 37 8.34 -9.94 -0.99
CA GLY A 37 7.89 -9.01 -2.04
C GLY A 37 8.08 -9.52 -3.48
N ILE A 38 8.32 -10.81 -3.67
CA ILE A 38 8.53 -11.42 -4.98
C ILE A 38 7.18 -11.83 -5.56
N SER A 39 6.95 -11.42 -6.81
CA SER A 39 5.74 -11.83 -7.56
C SER A 39 5.64 -13.35 -7.67
N LYS A 40 4.41 -13.87 -7.58
CA LYS A 40 4.13 -15.31 -7.69
C LYS A 40 4.54 -15.91 -9.03
N ILE A 41 4.46 -15.13 -10.11
CA ILE A 41 4.78 -15.57 -11.47
C ILE A 41 6.23 -15.18 -11.78
N CYS A 42 7.05 -16.19 -12.09
CA CYS A 42 8.41 -16.00 -12.58
C CYS A 42 8.34 -15.54 -14.05
N LEU A 43 8.39 -14.22 -14.29
CA LEU A 43 8.34 -13.61 -15.62
C LEU A 43 9.72 -13.60 -16.32
N ILE A 44 10.51 -14.67 -16.22
CA ILE A 44 11.76 -14.76 -16.99
C ILE A 44 11.37 -14.98 -18.46
N GLY A 45 11.36 -13.90 -19.25
CA GLY A 45 11.21 -13.94 -20.70
C GLY A 45 9.87 -13.49 -21.30
N ARG A 46 8.93 -12.90 -20.53
CA ARG A 46 7.78 -12.21 -21.13
C ARG A 46 8.17 -10.77 -21.45
N SER A 47 8.29 -10.44 -22.73
CA SER A 47 8.25 -9.05 -23.20
C SER A 47 6.98 -8.40 -22.65
N GLN A 48 7.10 -7.23 -22.02
CA GLN A 48 5.94 -6.47 -21.55
C GLN A 48 5.02 -6.23 -22.74
N THR A 49 3.80 -6.77 -22.70
CA THR A 49 2.79 -6.48 -23.71
C THR A 49 2.31 -5.04 -23.50
N ALA A 50 2.02 -4.31 -24.58
CA ALA A 50 1.60 -2.91 -24.52
C ALA A 50 0.40 -2.69 -23.59
N ASP A 51 -0.51 -3.67 -23.53
CA ASP A 51 -1.69 -3.66 -22.66
C ASP A 51 -1.32 -3.56 -21.17
N GLN A 52 -0.32 -4.30 -20.71
CA GLN A 52 0.12 -4.26 -19.31
C GLN A 52 0.69 -2.91 -18.92
N LYS A 53 1.35 -2.23 -19.86
CA LYS A 53 1.88 -0.89 -19.62
C LYS A 53 0.73 0.10 -19.48
N GLN A 54 -0.25 0.03 -20.36
CA GLN A 54 -1.46 0.87 -20.30
C GLN A 54 -2.25 0.64 -19.01
N GLU A 55 -2.43 -0.61 -18.58
CA GLU A 55 -3.09 -0.94 -17.30
C GLU A 55 -2.34 -0.36 -16.09
N ARG A 56 -1.00 -0.45 -16.08
CA ARG A 56 -0.18 0.13 -15.01
C ARG A 56 -0.26 1.65 -14.99
N GLU A 57 -0.25 2.29 -16.16
CA GLU A 57 -0.39 3.74 -16.27
C GLU A 57 -1.79 4.21 -15.83
N ALA A 58 -2.84 3.50 -16.22
CA ALA A 58 -4.21 3.79 -15.78
C ALA A 58 -4.35 3.67 -14.26
N LEU A 59 -3.76 2.61 -13.66
CA LEU A 59 -3.73 2.44 -12.21
C LEU A 59 -2.95 3.57 -11.52
N ALA A 60 -1.78 3.93 -12.03
CA ALA A 60 -0.96 5.01 -11.47
C ALA A 60 -1.72 6.35 -11.47
N ARG A 61 -2.39 6.69 -12.58
CA ARG A 61 -3.22 7.90 -12.68
C ARG A 61 -4.34 7.90 -11.65
N ARG A 62 -5.00 6.76 -11.45
CA ARG A 62 -6.09 6.62 -10.48
C ARG A 62 -5.61 6.77 -9.04
N ILE A 63 -4.46 6.18 -8.71
CA ILE A 63 -3.86 6.30 -7.38
C ILE A 63 -3.62 7.78 -7.06
N VAL A 64 -2.95 8.50 -7.97
CA VAL A 64 -2.64 9.92 -7.76
C VAL A 64 -3.90 10.76 -7.60
N MET A 65 -4.92 10.53 -8.44
CA MET A 65 -6.19 11.25 -8.35
C MET A 65 -6.88 11.01 -6.99
N LEU A 66 -7.04 9.75 -6.58
CA LEU A 66 -7.70 9.41 -5.32
C LEU A 66 -6.91 9.93 -4.10
N SER A 67 -5.58 9.85 -4.11
CA SER A 67 -4.76 10.43 -3.05
C SER A 67 -5.04 11.92 -2.89
N SER A 68 -5.10 12.67 -4.00
CA SER A 68 -5.38 14.10 -3.94
C SER A 68 -6.80 14.44 -3.44
N GLU A 69 -7.79 13.57 -3.68
CA GLU A 69 -9.14 13.75 -3.13
C GLU A 69 -9.17 13.52 -1.62
N VAL A 70 -8.46 12.49 -1.15
CA VAL A 70 -8.32 12.20 0.28
C VAL A 70 -7.59 13.33 1.00
N ASP A 71 -6.49 13.83 0.44
CA ASP A 71 -5.69 14.91 1.03
C ASP A 71 -6.53 16.18 1.19
N LYS A 72 -7.30 16.57 0.16
CA LYS A 72 -8.23 17.70 0.22
C LYS A 72 -9.33 17.50 1.27
N GLY A 73 -9.86 16.28 1.37
CA GLY A 73 -10.85 15.94 2.40
C GLY A 73 -10.31 16.13 3.81
N ILE A 74 -9.05 15.74 4.03
CA ILE A 74 -8.37 15.90 5.32
C ILE A 74 -8.13 17.38 5.64
N GLU A 75 -7.65 18.17 4.67
CA GLU A 75 -7.43 19.61 4.83
C GLU A 75 -8.72 20.33 5.26
N THR A 76 -9.80 20.14 4.49
CA THR A 76 -11.08 20.79 4.81
C THR A 76 -11.69 20.34 6.15
N TRP A 77 -11.38 19.13 6.62
CA TRP A 77 -11.81 18.66 7.92
C TRP A 77 -10.99 19.27 9.06
N ASN A 78 -9.67 19.38 8.86
CA ASN A 78 -8.78 20.04 9.82
C ASN A 78 -9.13 21.52 10.00
N ASP A 79 -9.39 22.24 8.90
CA ASP A 79 -9.78 23.67 8.96
C ASP A 79 -11.05 23.87 9.81
N LYS A 80 -12.05 23.01 9.59
CA LYS A 80 -13.31 23.04 10.36
C LYS A 80 -13.10 22.73 11.84
N GLN A 81 -12.21 21.78 12.15
CA GLN A 81 -11.85 21.48 13.53
C GLN A 81 -11.17 22.68 14.20
N GLU A 82 -10.25 23.34 13.51
CA GLU A 82 -9.54 24.51 14.03
C GLU A 82 -10.49 25.71 14.22
N GLU A 83 -11.38 25.97 13.26
CA GLU A 83 -12.40 26.99 13.38
C GLU A 83 -13.33 26.75 14.58
N ALA A 84 -13.76 25.50 14.77
CA ALA A 84 -14.58 25.13 15.92
C ALA A 84 -13.84 25.37 17.25
N GLN A 85 -12.55 25.02 17.32
CA GLN A 85 -11.71 25.27 18.50
C GLN A 85 -11.54 26.78 18.76
N ARG A 86 -11.21 27.56 17.72
CA ARG A 86 -11.08 29.03 17.85
C ARG A 86 -12.38 29.68 18.30
N MET A 87 -13.52 29.25 17.77
CA MET A 87 -14.83 29.74 18.18
C MET A 87 -15.17 29.35 19.62
N GLU A 88 -14.79 28.15 20.04
CA GLU A 88 -14.95 27.70 21.43
C GLU A 88 -14.10 28.53 22.39
N GLU A 89 -12.82 28.78 22.06
CA GLU A 89 -11.93 29.65 22.83
C GLU A 89 -12.44 31.09 22.90
N HIS A 90 -12.89 31.63 21.76
CA HIS A 90 -13.51 32.94 21.70
C HIS A 90 -14.76 33.01 22.59
N ASN A 91 -15.63 31.99 22.53
CA ASN A 91 -16.83 31.92 23.37
C ASN A 91 -16.47 31.81 24.87
N LYS A 92 -15.47 31.01 25.23
CA LYS A 92 -14.94 30.94 26.60
C LYS A 92 -14.41 32.28 27.11
N SER A 93 -13.80 33.08 26.24
CA SER A 93 -13.30 34.42 26.60
C SER A 93 -14.42 35.45 26.77
N LEU A 94 -15.50 35.33 26.00
CA LEU A 94 -16.69 36.17 26.10
C LEU A 94 -17.59 35.80 27.29
N LEU A 95 -17.42 34.60 27.82
CA LEU A 95 -18.18 34.13 28.97
C LEU A 95 -17.89 35.02 30.18
N LEU A 96 -18.94 35.66 30.68
CA LEU A 96 -18.90 36.39 31.93
C LEU A 96 -18.43 35.46 33.05
N LYS A 97 -17.67 36.03 34.00
CA LYS A 97 -17.23 35.28 35.19
C LYS A 97 -18.43 34.55 35.80
N PRO A 98 -18.32 33.25 36.11
CA PRO A 98 -19.44 32.48 36.64
C PRO A 98 -19.85 33.04 38.00
N LYS A 99 -20.88 33.88 38.01
CA LYS A 99 -21.46 34.44 39.22
C LYS A 99 -22.41 33.41 39.82
N GLY A 100 -21.86 32.52 40.64
CA GLY A 100 -22.65 31.50 41.35
C GLY A 100 -21.80 30.57 42.23
N MET A 101 -20.58 30.24 41.80
CA MET A 101 -19.69 29.35 42.58
C MET A 101 -19.26 29.95 43.93
N MET A 102 -19.09 31.27 43.99
CA MET A 102 -18.75 32.00 45.22
C MET A 102 -19.90 32.02 46.23
N LEU A 103 -21.15 31.94 45.78
CA LEU A 103 -22.33 32.02 46.65
C LEU A 103 -22.70 30.67 47.25
N ILE A 104 -22.50 29.57 46.51
CA ILE A 104 -22.81 28.21 46.98
C ILE A 104 -21.82 27.76 48.06
N LYS A 105 -20.53 28.07 47.89
CA LYS A 105 -19.47 27.66 48.84
C LYS A 105 -19.59 28.34 50.22
N ASN A 106 -20.14 29.55 50.26
CA ASN A 106 -20.37 30.27 51.52
C ASN A 106 -21.61 29.75 52.27
N LYS A 107 -22.56 29.12 51.56
CA LYS A 107 -23.80 28.58 52.14
C LYS A 107 -23.66 27.13 52.60
N SER A 108 -22.70 26.37 52.06
CA SER A 108 -22.36 25.01 52.52
C SER A 108 -21.40 24.97 53.71
N ASN A 109 -20.74 26.09 54.03
CA ASN A 109 -19.79 26.23 55.15
C ASN A 109 -20.41 26.90 56.39
N SER A 110 -21.73 27.12 56.40
CA SER A 110 -22.49 27.67 57.52
C SER A 110 -23.48 26.65 58.05
#